data_AF-A0AAW4N9N6-F1
#
_entry.id   AF-A0AAW4N9N6-F1
#
_cell.length_a   1.000
_cell.length_b   1.000
_cell.length_c   1.000
_cell.angle_alpha   90.00
_cell.angle_beta   90.00
_cell.angle_gamma   90.00
#
_symmetry.space_group_name_H-M   'P 1'
#
loop_
_entity.id
_entity.type
_entity.pdbx_description
1 polymer ?
#
loop_
_entity_poly.entity_id
_entity_poly.type
_entity_poly.pdbx_seq_one_letter_code
_entity_poly.pdbx_strand_id
1 'polypeptide(L)'
;MGLDSEKIDMIESLLDKWCENGGYRDSTVNMPMLSAKLRIPRPELSSYFENYLKSSFRIWLSDIRFKEAQRMLLEECRYSNDTISTECGFSSHAHLYKIFKAKTGYTPGQWRNSVRKKR
;
A
#
# COMPACT_ATOMS: atom_id res chain seq x y z
N MET A 1 -9.23 -3.53 -26.64
CA MET A 1 -8.68 -4.82 -26.20
C MET A 1 -8.33 -4.69 -24.72
N GLY A 2 -8.91 -5.54 -23.88
CA GLY A 2 -8.52 -5.64 -22.47
C GLY A 2 -7.25 -6.48 -22.32
N LEU A 3 -6.67 -6.48 -21.13
CA LEU A 3 -5.62 -7.46 -20.79
C LEU A 3 -6.27 -8.86 -20.78
N ASP A 4 -5.58 -9.85 -21.35
CA ASP A 4 -5.98 -11.25 -21.23
C ASP A 4 -5.66 -11.82 -19.83
N SER A 5 -6.20 -13.01 -19.53
CA SER A 5 -6.04 -13.66 -18.23
C SER A 5 -4.57 -13.93 -17.89
N GLU A 6 -3.80 -14.47 -18.83
CA GLU A 6 -2.38 -14.81 -18.59
C GLU A 6 -1.57 -13.56 -18.23
N LYS A 7 -1.87 -12.44 -18.90
CA LYS A 7 -1.23 -11.17 -18.63
C LYS A 7 -1.62 -10.61 -17.27
N ILE A 8 -2.88 -10.75 -16.88
CA ILE A 8 -3.36 -10.35 -15.55
C ILE A 8 -2.62 -11.13 -14.47
N ASP A 9 -2.57 -12.47 -14.59
CA ASP A 9 -1.91 -13.36 -13.63
C ASP A 9 -0.40 -13.04 -13.51
N MET A 10 0.25 -12.76 -14.65
CA MET A 10 1.66 -12.34 -14.68
C MET A 10 1.88 -11.01 -13.94
N ILE A 11 1.02 -10.00 -14.17
CA ILE A 11 1.13 -8.69 -13.50
C ILE A 11 0.89 -8.86 -11.99
N GLU A 12 -0.11 -9.63 -11.60
CA GLU A 12 -0.43 -9.92 -10.19
C GLU A 12 0.77 -10.56 -9.48
N SER A 13 1.32 -11.64 -10.04
CA SER A 13 2.50 -12.31 -9.48
C SER A 13 3.72 -11.39 -9.34
N LEU A 14 3.95 -10.50 -10.31
CA LEU A 14 5.05 -9.53 -10.25
C LEU A 14 4.83 -8.46 -9.17
N LEU A 15 3.58 -8.01 -8.99
CA LEU A 15 3.23 -7.05 -7.95
C LEU A 15 3.33 -7.68 -6.56
N ASP A 16 2.89 -8.93 -6.39
CA ASP A 16 3.02 -9.68 -5.14
C ASP A 16 4.48 -9.82 -4.75
N LYS A 17 5.33 -10.28 -5.67
CA LYS A 17 6.77 -10.37 -5.44
C LYS A 17 7.38 -9.00 -5.13
N TRP A 18 6.94 -7.94 -5.80
CA TRP A 18 7.41 -6.59 -5.51
C TRP A 18 7.01 -6.13 -4.10
N CYS A 19 5.81 -6.49 -3.65
CA CYS A 19 5.32 -6.23 -2.30
C CYS A 19 6.09 -7.04 -1.24
N GLU A 20 6.32 -8.33 -1.46
CA GLU A 20 7.12 -9.20 -0.59
C GLU A 20 8.53 -8.66 -0.37
N ASN A 21 9.13 -8.08 -1.42
CA ASN A 21 10.44 -7.45 -1.36
C ASN A 21 10.43 -6.02 -0.78
N GLY A 22 9.31 -5.58 -0.20
CA GLY A 22 9.19 -4.27 0.44
C GLY A 22 9.15 -3.09 -0.53
N GLY A 23 8.80 -3.31 -1.80
CA GLY A 23 8.76 -2.24 -2.80
C GLY A 23 7.84 -1.07 -2.42
N TYR A 24 6.78 -1.33 -1.67
CA TYR A 24 5.86 -0.31 -1.16
C TYR A 24 6.51 0.65 -0.14
N ARG A 25 7.64 0.29 0.47
CA ARG A 25 8.32 1.09 1.50
C ARG A 25 9.02 2.32 0.94
N ASP A 26 9.32 2.34 -0.35
CA ASP A 26 9.91 3.49 -1.02
C ASP A 26 8.83 4.57 -1.24
N SER A 27 8.90 5.65 -0.45
CA SER A 27 7.93 6.75 -0.47
C SER A 27 7.90 7.54 -1.79
N THR A 28 8.91 7.38 -2.65
CA THR A 28 9.04 8.07 -3.94
C THR A 28 8.43 7.31 -5.11
N VAL A 29 8.07 6.03 -4.91
CA VAL A 29 7.52 5.17 -5.98
C VAL A 29 6.28 5.80 -6.62
N ASN A 30 6.30 5.79 -7.95
CA ASN A 30 5.23 6.22 -8.83
C ASN A 30 5.10 5.26 -10.03
N MET A 31 4.07 5.44 -10.86
CA MET A 31 3.79 4.55 -12.00
C MET A 31 4.97 4.37 -12.97
N PRO A 32 5.68 5.44 -13.41
CA PRO A 32 6.90 5.28 -14.20
C PRO A 32 7.98 4.42 -13.54
N MET A 33 8.26 4.63 -12.25
CA MET A 33 9.26 3.83 -11.53
C MET A 33 8.83 2.37 -11.42
N LEU A 34 7.56 2.09 -11.13
CA LEU A 34 7.04 0.73 -11.07
C LEU A 34 7.11 0.03 -12.43
N SER A 35 6.70 0.73 -13.49
CA SER A 35 6.80 0.26 -14.88
C SER A 35 8.23 -0.14 -15.25
N ALA A 36 9.22 0.70 -14.92
CA ALA A 36 10.62 0.40 -15.15
C ALA A 36 11.12 -0.79 -14.30
N LYS A 37 10.75 -0.84 -13.01
CA LYS A 37 11.14 -1.93 -12.09
C LYS A 37 10.58 -3.29 -12.53
N LEU A 38 9.32 -3.35 -12.96
CA LEU A 38 8.66 -4.58 -13.38
C LEU A 38 8.83 -4.90 -14.87
N ARG A 39 9.40 -3.98 -15.65
CA ARG A 39 9.50 -4.05 -17.12
C ARG A 39 8.15 -4.26 -17.81
N ILE A 40 7.09 -3.67 -17.24
CA ILE A 40 5.74 -3.69 -17.80
C ILE A 40 5.40 -2.28 -18.31
N PRO A 41 4.91 -2.12 -19.56
CA PRO A 41 4.47 -0.83 -20.08
C PRO A 41 3.43 -0.14 -19.18
N ARG A 42 3.56 1.18 -19.02
CA ARG A 42 2.62 1.98 -18.21
C ARG A 42 1.14 1.78 -18.59
N PRO A 43 0.75 1.72 -19.89
CA PRO A 43 -0.65 1.50 -20.26
C PRO A 43 -1.20 0.16 -19.76
N GLU A 44 -0.37 -0.89 -19.74
CA GLU A 44 -0.77 -2.21 -19.22
C GLU A 44 -0.96 -2.16 -17.70
N LEU A 45 -0.01 -1.58 -16.96
CA LEU A 45 -0.19 -1.40 -15.51
C LEU A 45 -1.41 -0.52 -15.19
N SER A 46 -1.62 0.58 -15.91
CA SER A 46 -2.80 1.43 -15.74
C SER A 46 -4.08 0.64 -16.00
N SER A 47 -4.14 -0.15 -17.08
CA SER A 47 -5.30 -1.01 -17.37
C SER A 47 -5.51 -2.06 -16.27
N TYR A 48 -4.43 -2.67 -15.76
CA TYR A 48 -4.52 -3.62 -14.66
C TYR A 48 -5.11 -2.98 -13.40
N PHE A 49 -4.61 -1.82 -12.98
CA PHE A 49 -5.15 -1.14 -11.81
C PHE A 49 -6.60 -0.69 -12.03
N GLU A 50 -6.86 0.06 -13.10
CA GLU A 50 -8.14 0.75 -13.30
C GLU A 50 -9.25 -0.20 -13.78
N ASN A 51 -8.93 -1.13 -14.69
CA ASN A 51 -9.93 -2.00 -15.31
C ASN A 51 -10.07 -3.34 -14.59
N TYR A 52 -8.99 -3.94 -14.10
CA TYR A 52 -9.03 -5.23 -13.40
C TYR A 52 -9.23 -5.05 -11.89
N LEU A 53 -8.33 -4.33 -11.20
CA LEU A 53 -8.46 -4.09 -9.76
C LEU A 53 -9.50 -3.03 -9.37
N LYS A 54 -10.08 -2.32 -10.34
CA LYS A 54 -11.04 -1.23 -10.13
C LYS A 54 -10.53 -0.16 -9.16
N SER A 55 -9.22 0.13 -9.20
CA SER A 55 -8.54 1.08 -8.33
C SER A 55 -7.48 1.85 -9.10
N SER A 56 -7.10 3.05 -8.64
CA SER A 56 -5.88 3.67 -9.16
C SER A 56 -4.64 3.04 -8.49
N PHE A 57 -3.48 3.14 -9.14
CA PHE A 57 -2.21 2.74 -8.53
C PHE A 57 -1.96 3.42 -7.18
N ARG A 58 -2.30 4.71 -7.07
CA ARG A 58 -2.10 5.48 -5.83
C ARG A 58 -2.97 4.95 -4.69
N ILE A 59 -4.22 4.61 -4.97
CA ILE A 59 -5.14 4.05 -3.97
C ILE A 59 -4.67 2.64 -3.57
N TRP A 60 -4.34 1.80 -4.55
CA TRP A 60 -3.84 0.44 -4.33
C TRP A 60 -2.59 0.43 -3.44
N LEU A 61 -1.59 1.27 -3.78
CA LEU A 61 -0.37 1.40 -2.99
C LEU A 61 -0.66 1.91 -1.59
N SER A 62 -1.53 2.92 -1.46
CA SER A 62 -1.95 3.46 -0.17
C SER A 62 -2.60 2.41 0.73
N ASP A 63 -3.41 1.51 0.14
CA ASP A 63 -4.08 0.42 0.86
C ASP A 63 -3.10 -0.64 1.36
N ILE A 64 -2.07 -0.98 0.57
CA ILE A 64 -0.99 -1.87 1.02
C ILE A 64 -0.25 -1.26 2.21
N ARG A 65 0.18 0.00 2.09
CA ARG A 65 0.88 0.71 3.17
C ARG A 65 0.03 0.83 4.43
N PHE A 66 -1.27 1.04 4.26
CA PHE A 66 -2.22 1.10 5.37
C PHE A 66 -2.35 -0.23 6.10
N LYS A 67 -2.51 -1.34 5.37
CA LYS A 67 -2.57 -2.69 5.95
C LYS A 67 -1.28 -3.02 6.72
N GLU A 68 -0.13 -2.68 6.17
CA GLU A 68 1.15 -2.90 6.85
C GLU A 68 1.27 -2.04 8.12
N ALA A 69 0.84 -0.78 8.08
CA ALA A 69 0.83 0.07 9.28
C ALA A 69 -0.10 -0.48 10.36
N GLN A 70 -1.25 -1.03 9.99
CA GLN A 70 -2.15 -1.71 10.93
C GLN A 70 -1.47 -2.91 11.59
N ARG A 71 -0.78 -3.76 10.80
CA ARG A 71 0.00 -4.90 11.31
C ARG A 71 1.07 -4.44 12.31
N MET A 72 1.92 -3.50 11.90
CA MET A 72 3.00 -2.96 12.74
C MET A 72 2.48 -2.31 14.02
N LEU A 73 1.35 -1.59 13.99
CA LEU A 73 0.76 -1.00 15.20
C LEU A 73 0.33 -2.05 16.22
N LEU A 74 -0.10 -3.23 15.77
CA LEU A 74 -0.57 -4.30 16.65
C LEU A 74 0.57 -5.14 17.19
N GLU A 75 1.55 -5.47 16.34
CA GLU A 75 2.69 -6.36 16.66
C GLU A 75 3.84 -5.59 17.32
N GLU A 76 4.23 -4.44 16.77
CA GLU A 76 5.40 -3.66 17.19
C GLU A 76 5.03 -2.50 18.11
N CYS A 77 4.50 -2.83 19.29
CA CYS A 77 3.98 -1.87 20.27
C CYS A 77 4.96 -0.73 20.64
N ARG A 78 6.26 -0.97 20.49
CA ARG A 78 7.36 -0.07 20.86
C ARG A 78 7.66 0.97 19.78
N TYR A 79 7.25 0.74 18.54
CA TYR A 79 7.54 1.68 17.46
C TYR A 79 6.67 2.92 17.59
N SER A 80 7.30 4.07 17.34
CA SER A 80 6.57 5.33 17.23
C SER A 80 5.78 5.33 15.92
N ASN A 81 4.76 6.17 15.86
CA ASN A 81 4.01 6.38 14.62
C ASN A 81 4.92 6.92 13.49
N ASP A 82 5.98 7.66 13.82
CA ASP A 82 6.98 8.13 12.83
C ASP A 82 7.81 6.98 12.26
N THR A 83 8.23 6.03 13.10
CA THR A 83 8.90 4.80 12.64
C THR A 83 7.97 4.00 11.74
N ILE A 84 6.72 3.78 12.16
CA ILE A 84 5.72 3.05 11.36
C ILE A 84 5.44 3.76 10.04
N SER A 85 5.32 5.09 10.05
CA SER A 85 5.14 5.90 8.84
C SER A 85 6.27 5.65 7.84
N THR A 86 7.52 5.71 8.31
CA THR A 86 8.71 5.49 7.48
C THR A 86 8.79 4.06 6.96
N GLU A 87 8.62 3.07 7.83
CA GLU A 87 8.69 1.65 7.46
C GLU A 87 7.60 1.23 6.48
N CYS A 88 6.43 1.88 6.54
CA CYS A 88 5.34 1.64 5.59
C CYS A 88 5.45 2.48 4.31
N GLY A 89 6.46 3.35 4.18
CA GLY A 89 6.65 4.19 2.99
C GLY A 89 5.68 5.36 2.85
N PHE A 90 5.07 5.83 3.95
CA PHE A 90 4.34 7.09 3.93
C PHE A 90 5.32 8.25 3.83
N SER A 91 4.99 9.25 2.99
CA SER A 91 5.81 10.45 2.81
C SER A 91 5.92 11.34 4.06
N SER A 92 5.01 11.18 5.01
CA SER A 92 5.03 11.87 6.30
C SER A 92 4.08 11.20 7.29
N HIS A 93 4.34 11.43 8.58
CA HIS A 93 3.42 11.07 9.66
C HIS A 93 2.03 11.72 9.51
N ALA A 94 1.97 12.94 8.96
CA ALA A 94 0.70 13.59 8.65
C ALA A 94 -0.14 12.79 7.63
N HIS A 95 0.51 12.13 6.66
CA HIS A 95 -0.17 11.25 5.71
C HIS A 95 -0.71 10.00 6.41
N LEU A 96 0.09 9.36 7.27
CA LEU A 96 -0.36 8.23 8.10
C LEU A 96 -1.60 8.60 8.93
N TYR A 97 -1.62 9.78 9.56
CA TYR A 97 -2.78 10.22 10.36
C TYR A 97 -4.02 10.45 9.50
N LYS A 98 -3.86 11.11 8.35
CA LYS A 98 -4.96 11.36 7.41
C LYS A 98 -5.61 10.07 6.93
N ILE A 99 -4.81 9.07 6.56
CA ILE A 99 -5.35 7.80 6.06
C ILE A 99 -6.08 7.01 7.15
N PHE A 100 -5.54 6.96 8.37
CA PHE A 100 -6.21 6.32 9.50
C PHE A 100 -7.54 7.00 9.81
N LYS A 101 -7.57 8.34 9.84
CA LYS A 101 -8.81 9.10 10.05
C LYS A 101 -9.82 8.87 8.95
N ALA A 102 -9.39 8.91 7.68
CA ALA A 102 -10.27 8.71 6.53
C ALA A 102 -10.86 7.30 6.47
N LYS A 103 -10.06 6.26 6.75
CA LYS A 103 -10.49 4.86 6.61
C LYS A 103 -11.17 4.28 7.86
N THR A 104 -10.88 4.81 9.04
CA THR A 104 -11.33 4.20 10.31
C THR A 104 -12.04 5.16 11.26
N GLY A 105 -11.94 6.48 11.04
CA GLY A 105 -12.39 7.51 11.99
C GLY A 105 -11.42 7.80 13.15
N TYR A 106 -10.36 7.01 13.31
CA TYR A 106 -9.43 7.10 14.44
C TYR A 106 -8.04 7.57 14.02
N THR A 107 -7.25 8.13 14.95
CA THR A 107 -5.79 8.26 14.74
C THR A 107 -5.14 6.87 14.86
N PRO A 108 -3.88 6.67 14.40
CA PRO A 108 -3.20 5.39 14.54
C PRO A 108 -3.22 4.82 15.97
N GLY A 109 -2.91 5.66 16.97
CA GLY A 109 -2.95 5.28 18.38
C GLY A 109 -4.36 4.99 18.90
N GLN A 110 -5.36 5.79 18.50
CA GLN A 110 -6.76 5.53 18.86
C GLN A 110 -7.26 4.21 18.25
N TRP A 111 -6.91 3.93 17.00
CA TRP A 111 -7.26 2.69 16.31
C TRP A 111 -6.64 1.48 17.00
N ARG A 112 -5.34 1.54 17.34
CA ARG A 112 -4.67 0.48 18.09
C ARG A 112 -5.37 0.17 19.40
N ASN A 113 -5.74 1.21 20.15
CA ASN A 113 -6.43 1.06 21.43
C ASN A 113 -7.84 0.48 21.26
N SER A 114 -8.58 0.88 20.22
CA SER A 114 -9.93 0.39 19.97
C SER A 114 -9.95 -1.08 19.57
N VAL A 115 -8.96 -1.54 18.78
CA VAL A 115 -8.81 -2.96 18.41
C VAL A 115 -8.49 -3.82 19.63
N ARG A 116 -7.61 -3.34 20.53
CA ARG A 116 -7.25 -4.08 21.75
C ARG A 116 -8.38 -4.20 22.77
N LYS A 117 -9.24 -3.18 22.90
CA LYS A 117 -10.41 -3.22 23.78
C LYS A 117 -11.53 -4.15 23.30
N LYS A 118 -11.52 -4.54 22.02
CA LYS A 118 -12.49 -5.47 21.42
C LYS A 118 -12.04 -6.94 21.48
N ARG A 119 -10.84 -7.21 22.00
CA ARG A 119 -10.35 -8.56 22.31
C ARG A 119 -10.63 -8.88 23.77
#